data_AF-A0A2T0SPR9-F1
#
_entry.id   AF-A0A2T0SPR9-F1
#
_cell.length_a   1.000
_cell.length_b   1.000
_cell.length_c   1.000
_cell.angle_alpha   90.00
_cell.angle_beta   90.00
_cell.angle_gamma   90.00
#
_symmetry.space_group_name_H-M   'P 1'
#
loop_
_entity.id
_entity.type
_entity.pdbx_description
1 polymer ?
#
loop_
_entity_poly.entity_id
_entity_poly.type
_entity_poly.pdbx_seq_one_letter_code
_entity_poly.pdbx_strand_id
1 'polypeptide(L)'
;MKRVVRRRADTLAEAQFAIAQFSGWVTNADTKAGLLATATTILGGALVGQRTAIRASFTPDSWREWALAAVLVWTLAAVVTTAVALTAALRPRVVARGHSRFSWPTVAATPVHELLAADRRTAAREAWRAAHDLAVIARMKFRWLRLALLAWANGATGLFVWFLLSP
;
A
#
# COMPACT_ATOMS: atom_id res chain seq x y z
N MET A 1 10.00 -13.74 43.35
CA MET A 1 10.22 -12.37 42.82
C MET A 1 11.01 -12.29 41.51
N LYS A 2 12.18 -12.93 41.35
CA LYS A 2 13.01 -12.86 40.12
C LYS A 2 12.30 -13.22 38.80
N ARG A 3 11.40 -14.23 38.77
CA ARG A 3 10.66 -14.63 37.55
C ARG A 3 9.68 -13.56 37.02
N VAL A 4 9.04 -12.80 37.91
CA VAL A 4 8.07 -11.76 37.52
C VAL A 4 8.77 -10.52 36.96
N VAL A 5 9.96 -10.19 37.47
CA VAL A 5 10.78 -9.07 36.97
C VAL A 5 11.37 -9.39 35.59
N ARG A 6 11.81 -10.64 35.36
CA ARG A 6 12.33 -11.09 34.06
C ARG A 6 11.26 -11.00 32.96
N ARG A 7 10.08 -11.58 33.21
CA ARG A 7 8.94 -11.57 32.28
C ARG A 7 8.47 -10.17 31.86
N ARG A 8 8.70 -9.14 32.68
CA ARG A 8 8.33 -7.74 32.39
C ARG A 8 9.38 -6.98 31.58
N ALA A 9 10.66 -7.32 31.73
CA ALA A 9 11.72 -6.75 30.88
C ALA A 9 11.58 -7.28 29.43
N ASP A 10 11.18 -8.54 29.30
CA ASP A 10 10.93 -9.20 28.03
C ASP A 10 9.82 -8.49 27.24
N THR A 11 8.74 -8.03 27.90
CA THR A 11 7.58 -7.41 27.22
C THR A 11 7.89 -6.10 26.48
N LEU A 12 8.79 -5.26 27.01
CA LEU A 12 9.17 -4.01 26.32
C LEU A 12 10.06 -4.31 25.11
N ALA A 13 11.02 -5.22 25.28
CA ALA A 13 11.90 -5.64 24.19
C ALA A 13 11.11 -6.32 23.06
N GLU A 14 10.14 -7.18 23.40
CA GLU A 14 9.19 -7.79 22.46
C GLU A 14 8.37 -6.73 21.70
N ALA A 15 7.87 -5.71 22.40
CA ALA A 15 7.11 -4.63 21.76
C ALA A 15 7.98 -3.80 20.80
N GLN A 16 9.23 -3.49 21.19
CA GLN A 16 10.19 -2.78 20.33
C GLN A 16 10.56 -3.62 19.10
N PHE A 17 10.77 -4.92 19.28
CA PHE A 17 10.96 -5.85 18.17
C PHE A 17 9.76 -5.84 17.23
N ALA A 18 8.53 -5.91 17.76
CA ALA A 18 7.31 -5.86 16.95
C ALA A 18 7.17 -4.52 16.20
N ILE A 19 7.48 -3.38 16.83
CA ILE A 19 7.53 -2.07 16.16
C ILE A 19 8.49 -2.12 14.97
N ALA A 20 9.72 -2.61 15.16
CA ALA A 20 10.72 -2.69 14.11
C ALA A 20 10.26 -3.58 12.95
N GLN A 21 9.67 -4.73 13.26
CA GLN A 21 9.08 -5.62 12.26
C GLN A 21 7.97 -4.89 11.49
N PHE A 22 6.93 -4.39 12.14
CA PHE A 22 5.81 -3.77 11.42
C PHE A 22 6.21 -2.50 10.66
N SER A 23 7.17 -1.72 11.16
CA SER A 23 7.77 -0.64 10.39
C SER A 23 8.39 -1.14 9.09
N GLY A 24 9.17 -2.23 9.14
CA GLY A 24 9.72 -2.88 7.94
C GLY A 24 8.63 -3.37 6.98
N TRP A 25 7.51 -3.89 7.49
CA TRP A 25 6.38 -4.31 6.65
C TRP A 25 5.69 -3.13 5.97
N VAL A 26 5.56 -1.99 6.65
CA VAL A 26 5.04 -0.75 6.05
C VAL A 26 5.97 -0.28 4.93
N THR A 27 7.28 -0.22 5.18
CA THR A 27 8.28 0.18 4.16
C THR A 27 8.25 -0.76 2.95
N ASN A 28 8.19 -2.08 3.16
CA ASN A 28 8.08 -3.05 2.08
C ASN A 28 6.81 -2.87 1.24
N ALA A 29 5.67 -2.58 1.89
CA ALA A 29 4.43 -2.29 1.17
C ALA A 29 4.56 -1.01 0.32
N ASP A 30 5.25 0.01 0.83
CA ASP A 30 5.50 1.27 0.10
C ASP A 30 6.44 1.07 -1.09
N THR A 31 7.51 0.30 -0.94
CA THR A 31 8.39 -0.07 -2.05
C THR A 31 7.62 -0.82 -3.15
N LYS A 32 6.80 -1.80 -2.79
CA LYS A 32 5.97 -2.55 -3.75
C LYS A 32 4.94 -1.67 -4.44
N ALA A 33 4.31 -0.75 -3.70
CA ALA A 33 3.38 0.22 -4.29
C ALA A 33 4.10 1.15 -5.28
N GLY A 34 5.32 1.61 -4.97
CA GLY A 34 6.15 2.40 -5.87
C GLY A 34 6.51 1.65 -7.15
N LEU A 35 6.96 0.39 -7.04
CA LEU A 35 7.25 -0.46 -8.20
C LEU A 35 6.00 -0.68 -9.07
N LEU A 36 4.85 -0.94 -8.46
CA LEU A 36 3.59 -1.12 -9.18
C LEU A 36 3.11 0.18 -9.83
N ALA A 37 3.34 1.34 -9.21
CA ALA A 37 3.06 2.63 -9.82
C ALA A 37 3.91 2.85 -11.08
N THR A 38 5.21 2.54 -11.02
CA THR A 38 6.09 2.57 -12.21
C THR A 38 5.58 1.64 -13.31
N ALA A 39 5.22 0.40 -12.97
CA ALA A 39 4.65 -0.54 -13.93
C ALA A 39 3.32 -0.06 -14.52
N THR A 40 2.50 0.66 -13.75
CA THR A 40 1.25 1.26 -14.20
C THR A 40 1.51 2.40 -15.18
N THR A 41 2.54 3.23 -14.94
CA THR A 41 2.97 4.28 -15.88
C THR A 41 3.44 3.69 -17.21
N ILE A 42 4.21 2.59 -17.19
CA ILE A 42 4.63 1.88 -18.40
C ILE A 42 3.41 1.36 -19.18
N LEU A 43 2.47 0.72 -18.48
CA LEU A 43 1.23 0.21 -19.09
C LEU A 43 0.39 1.35 -19.70
N GLY A 44 0.27 2.47 -19.00
CA GLY A 44 -0.39 3.68 -19.52
C GLY A 44 0.31 4.26 -20.74
N GLY A 45 1.64 4.30 -20.74
CA GLY A 45 2.44 4.71 -21.91
C GLY A 45 2.20 3.81 -23.12
N ALA A 46 2.14 2.49 -22.92
CA ALA A 46 1.83 1.54 -23.98
C ALA A 46 0.44 1.78 -24.59
N LEU A 47 -0.59 2.03 -23.75
CA LEU A 47 -1.93 2.40 -24.21
C LEU A 47 -1.94 3.70 -25.02
N VAL A 48 -1.22 4.73 -24.57
CA VAL A 48 -1.09 5.99 -25.31
C VAL A 48 -0.40 5.77 -26.66
N GLY A 49 0.60 4.89 -26.70
CA GLY A 49 1.26 4.48 -27.95
C GLY A 49 0.31 3.84 -28.96
N GLN A 50 -0.75 3.17 -28.50
CA GLN A 50 -1.76 2.53 -29.34
C GLN A 50 -2.84 3.49 -29.88
N ARG A 51 -2.78 4.79 -29.60
CA ARG A 51 -3.82 5.77 -29.99
C ARG A 51 -4.21 5.75 -31.47
N THR A 52 -3.26 5.51 -32.37
CA THR A 52 -3.51 5.48 -33.82
C THR A 52 -4.22 4.19 -34.22
N ALA A 53 -3.75 3.05 -33.71
CA ALA A 53 -4.39 1.74 -33.91
C ALA A 53 -5.82 1.73 -33.34
N ILE A 54 -6.01 2.33 -32.16
CA ILE A 54 -7.33 2.50 -31.55
C ILE A 54 -8.24 3.29 -32.50
N ARG A 55 -7.82 4.46 -32.99
CA ARG A 55 -8.61 5.27 -33.91
C ARG A 55 -8.92 4.56 -35.23
N ALA A 56 -7.99 3.78 -35.75
CA ALA A 56 -8.17 3.03 -36.99
C ALA A 56 -9.12 1.82 -36.85
N SER A 57 -9.34 1.34 -35.62
CA SER A 57 -10.14 0.14 -35.34
C SER A 57 -11.64 0.43 -35.10
N PHE A 58 -12.08 1.68 -35.24
CA PHE A 58 -13.48 2.09 -35.07
C PHE A 58 -14.09 2.49 -36.43
N THR A 59 -14.61 1.51 -37.16
CA THR A 59 -15.41 1.64 -38.39
C THR A 59 -16.69 0.81 -38.24
N PRO A 60 -17.82 1.39 -37.80
CA PRO A 60 -18.85 0.78 -36.93
C PRO A 60 -19.71 -0.38 -37.49
N ASP A 61 -19.13 -1.31 -38.24
CA ASP A 61 -19.85 -2.27 -39.07
C ASP A 61 -19.61 -3.75 -38.67
N SER A 62 -18.81 -4.03 -37.61
CA SER A 62 -18.52 -5.43 -37.22
C SER A 62 -18.48 -5.72 -35.71
N TRP A 63 -18.81 -6.95 -35.34
CA TRP A 63 -18.75 -7.45 -33.95
C TRP A 63 -17.34 -7.36 -33.34
N ARG A 64 -16.30 -7.43 -34.19
CA ARG A 64 -14.89 -7.34 -33.77
C ARG A 64 -14.59 -5.99 -33.11
N GLU A 65 -15.19 -4.92 -33.61
CA GLU A 65 -14.97 -3.58 -33.07
C GLU A 65 -15.63 -3.39 -31.72
N TRP A 66 -16.82 -3.93 -31.54
CA TRP A 66 -17.46 -3.98 -30.23
C TRP A 66 -16.61 -4.75 -29.21
N ALA A 67 -15.98 -5.86 -29.63
CA ALA A 67 -15.05 -6.61 -28.78
C ALA A 67 -13.80 -5.79 -28.44
N LEU A 68 -13.19 -5.12 -29.43
CA LEU A 68 -12.04 -4.23 -29.22
C LEU A 68 -12.37 -3.04 -28.30
N ALA A 69 -13.54 -2.43 -28.48
CA ALA A 69 -14.05 -1.36 -27.62
C ALA A 69 -14.23 -1.86 -26.18
N ALA A 70 -14.85 -3.02 -25.99
CA ALA A 70 -15.03 -3.62 -24.67
C ALA A 70 -13.68 -3.92 -23.98
N VAL A 71 -12.71 -4.46 -24.71
CA VAL A 71 -11.36 -4.71 -24.20
C VAL A 71 -10.66 -3.40 -23.82
N LEU A 72 -10.80 -2.35 -24.63
CA LEU A 72 -10.24 -1.03 -24.33
C LEU A 72 -10.86 -0.42 -23.06
N VAL A 73 -12.20 -0.42 -22.95
CA VAL A 73 -12.90 0.07 -21.77
C VAL A 73 -12.51 -0.73 -20.52
N TRP A 74 -12.46 -2.05 -20.62
CA TRP A 74 -12.03 -2.93 -19.54
C TRP A 74 -10.60 -2.60 -19.08
N THR A 75 -9.68 -2.45 -20.04
CA THR A 75 -8.28 -2.11 -19.76
C THR A 75 -8.15 -0.75 -19.07
N LEU A 76 -8.87 0.27 -19.56
CA LEU A 76 -8.89 1.61 -18.96
C LEU A 76 -9.46 1.58 -17.54
N ALA A 77 -10.57 0.87 -17.33
CA ALA A 77 -11.17 0.71 -16.00
C ALA A 77 -10.19 0.04 -15.02
N ALA A 78 -9.44 -0.96 -15.49
CA ALA A 78 -8.42 -1.64 -14.70
C ALA A 78 -7.24 -0.71 -14.34
N VAL A 79 -6.75 0.11 -15.28
CA VAL A 79 -5.70 1.11 -15.03
C VAL A 79 -6.17 2.15 -14.00
N VAL A 80 -7.38 2.69 -14.16
CA VAL A 80 -7.95 3.67 -13.21
C VAL A 80 -8.12 3.03 -11.82
N THR A 81 -8.65 1.81 -11.75
CA THR A 81 -8.80 1.08 -10.49
C THR A 81 -7.46 0.86 -9.80
N THR A 82 -6.42 0.53 -10.57
CA THR A 82 -5.04 0.40 -10.06
C THR A 82 -4.55 1.70 -9.45
N ALA A 83 -4.71 2.82 -10.16
CA ALA A 83 -4.30 4.14 -9.68
C ALA A 83 -5.01 4.52 -8.38
N VAL A 84 -6.34 4.35 -8.31
CA VAL A 84 -7.13 4.62 -7.11
C VAL A 84 -6.68 3.75 -5.93
N ALA A 85 -6.46 2.45 -6.17
CA ALA A 85 -6.01 1.53 -5.13
C ALA A 85 -4.59 1.85 -4.65
N LEU A 86 -3.68 2.27 -5.54
CA LEU A 86 -2.34 2.75 -5.18
C LEU A 86 -2.39 4.02 -4.32
N THR A 87 -3.21 5.00 -4.69
CA THR A 87 -3.41 6.20 -3.87
C THR A 87 -3.97 5.83 -2.50
N ALA A 88 -4.92 4.90 -2.42
CA ALA A 88 -5.46 4.41 -1.15
C ALA A 88 -4.43 3.62 -0.32
N ALA A 89 -3.47 2.93 -0.95
CA ALA A 89 -2.38 2.25 -0.27
C ALA A 89 -1.37 3.25 0.33
N LEU A 90 -1.04 4.31 -0.41
CA LEU A 90 -0.04 5.31 -0.03
C LEU A 90 -0.57 6.44 0.85
N ARG A 91 -1.89 6.66 0.90
CA ARG A 91 -2.51 7.72 1.69
C ARG A 91 -2.00 7.66 3.16
N PRO A 92 -1.45 8.77 3.70
CA PRO A 92 -1.02 8.83 5.08
C PRO A 92 -2.18 8.47 6.03
N ARG A 93 -1.94 7.51 6.92
CA ARG A 93 -2.88 7.12 7.97
C ARG A 93 -2.30 7.51 9.31
N VAL A 94 -2.65 8.69 9.78
CA VAL A 94 -2.30 9.13 11.13
C VAL A 94 -3.36 8.60 12.08
N VAL A 95 -3.15 7.39 12.62
CA VAL A 95 -3.99 6.84 13.69
C VAL A 95 -3.19 6.98 14.98
N ALA A 96 -3.15 8.20 15.53
CA ALA A 96 -2.52 8.44 16.83
C ALA A 96 -3.56 8.20 17.93
N ARG A 97 -3.54 7.03 18.54
CA ARG A 97 -4.41 6.73 19.69
C ARG A 97 -3.70 7.10 20.99
N GLY A 98 -3.73 8.39 21.30
CA GLY A 98 -3.15 8.96 22.51
C GLY A 98 -1.65 9.24 22.40
N HIS A 99 -1.03 9.53 23.55
CA HIS A 99 0.39 9.82 23.63
C HIS A 99 1.22 8.52 23.50
N SER A 100 2.25 8.56 22.65
CA SER A 100 3.22 7.47 22.50
C SER A 100 4.61 8.06 22.22
N ARG A 101 5.56 7.75 23.12
CA ARG A 101 6.97 8.12 22.98
C ARG A 101 7.70 7.44 21.82
N PHE A 102 7.06 6.46 21.19
CA PHE A 102 7.64 5.66 20.10
C PHE A 102 7.17 6.10 18.72
N SER A 103 6.38 7.17 18.62
CA SER A 103 5.78 7.63 17.37
C SER A 103 5.96 9.12 17.16
N TRP A 104 6.24 9.51 15.91
CA TRP A 104 6.15 10.88 15.46
C TRP A 104 4.68 11.29 15.24
N PRO A 105 4.27 12.55 15.51
CA PRO A 105 5.09 13.68 15.97
C PRO A 105 5.31 13.72 17.49
N THR A 106 4.64 12.87 18.26
CA THR A 106 4.63 12.93 19.72
C THR A 106 6.03 12.89 20.34
N VAL A 107 6.91 11.99 19.87
CA VAL A 107 8.30 11.92 20.35
C VAL A 107 9.09 13.21 20.09
N ALA A 108 8.80 13.91 19.00
CA ALA A 108 9.47 15.17 18.65
C ALA A 108 8.93 16.35 19.46
N ALA A 109 7.65 16.30 19.85
CA ALA A 109 7.00 17.34 20.64
C ALA A 109 7.22 17.20 22.16
N THR A 110 7.75 16.06 22.63
CA THR A 110 7.88 15.75 24.06
C THR A 110 9.29 16.07 24.55
N PRO A 111 9.46 16.87 25.63
CA PRO A 111 10.76 17.13 26.23
C PRO A 111 11.48 15.84 26.65
N VAL A 112 12.82 15.80 26.47
CA VAL A 112 13.63 14.60 26.75
C VAL A 112 13.47 14.09 28.18
N HIS A 113 13.34 14.99 29.17
CA HIS A 113 13.19 14.59 30.57
C HIS A 113 11.87 13.84 30.82
N GLU A 114 10.78 14.18 30.12
CA GLU A 114 9.51 13.44 30.19
C GLU A 114 9.60 12.08 29.51
N LEU A 115 10.38 11.98 28.43
CA LEU A 115 10.65 10.70 27.75
C LEU A 115 11.42 9.74 28.67
N LEU A 116 12.36 10.25 29.47
CA LEU A 116 13.17 9.49 30.41
C LEU A 116 12.43 9.16 31.72
N ALA A 117 11.48 9.99 32.14
CA ALA A 117 10.81 9.86 33.44
C ALA A 117 9.80 8.70 33.52
N ALA A 118 9.44 8.04 32.42
CA ALA A 118 8.37 7.06 32.45
C ALA A 118 8.76 5.72 33.04
N ASP A 119 7.80 5.13 33.76
CA ASP A 119 7.93 3.78 34.26
C ASP A 119 7.92 2.74 33.13
N ARG A 120 8.57 1.60 33.37
CA ARG A 120 8.67 0.51 32.37
C ARG A 120 7.30 -0.02 31.94
N ARG A 121 6.29 0.01 32.82
CA ARG A 121 4.96 -0.52 32.54
C ARG A 121 4.20 0.39 31.57
N THR A 122 4.33 1.71 31.71
CA THR A 122 3.71 2.66 30.78
C THR A 122 4.45 2.65 29.45
N ALA A 123 5.80 2.60 29.47
CA ALA A 123 6.58 2.42 28.25
C ALA A 123 6.18 1.15 27.47
N ALA A 124 6.05 -0.01 28.13
CA ALA A 124 5.62 -1.24 27.46
C ALA A 124 4.21 -1.15 26.86
N ARG A 125 3.26 -0.49 27.57
CA ARG A 125 1.89 -0.28 27.06
C ARG A 125 1.87 0.64 25.85
N GLU A 126 2.62 1.74 25.89
CA GLU A 126 2.75 2.65 24.75
C GLU A 126 3.39 1.96 23.54
N ALA A 127 4.45 1.16 23.77
CA ALA A 127 5.11 0.41 22.71
C ALA A 127 4.18 -0.60 22.03
N TRP A 128 3.37 -1.35 22.80
CA TRP A 128 2.40 -2.28 22.22
C TRP A 128 1.28 -1.57 21.45
N ARG A 129 0.85 -0.37 21.88
CA ARG A 129 -0.09 0.44 21.09
C ARG A 129 0.52 0.88 19.77
N ALA A 130 1.76 1.37 19.78
CA ALA A 130 2.47 1.74 18.57
C ALA A 130 2.66 0.54 17.62
N ALA A 131 3.05 -0.62 18.15
CA ALA A 131 3.16 -1.86 17.38
C ALA A 131 1.83 -2.27 16.74
N HIS A 132 0.74 -2.21 17.50
CA HIS A 132 -0.60 -2.51 17.01
C HIS A 132 -1.04 -1.52 15.91
N ASP A 133 -0.82 -0.23 16.10
CA ASP A 133 -1.20 0.78 15.11
C ASP A 133 -0.41 0.61 13.80
N LEU A 134 0.90 0.31 13.88
CA LEU A 134 1.72 -0.06 12.72
C LEU A 134 1.20 -1.32 12.03
N ALA A 135 0.83 -2.36 12.79
CA ALA A 135 0.27 -3.59 12.22
C ALA A 135 -1.05 -3.34 11.48
N VAL A 136 -1.93 -2.48 12.03
CA VAL A 136 -3.18 -2.07 11.38
C VAL A 136 -2.89 -1.31 10.07
N ILE A 137 -1.93 -0.38 10.09
CA ILE A 137 -1.50 0.36 8.89
C ILE A 137 -0.97 -0.61 7.83
N ALA A 138 -0.04 -1.50 8.20
CA ALA A 138 0.54 -2.50 7.30
C ALA A 138 -0.55 -3.37 6.66
N ARG A 139 -1.48 -3.92 7.46
CA ARG A 139 -2.60 -4.73 6.97
C ARG A 139 -3.44 -3.97 5.94
N MET A 140 -3.78 -2.71 6.22
CA MET A 140 -4.54 -1.90 5.28
C MET A 140 -3.76 -1.61 3.99
N LYS A 141 -2.45 -1.32 4.07
CA LYS A 141 -1.60 -1.13 2.89
C LYS A 141 -1.59 -2.38 2.01
N PHE A 142 -1.37 -3.56 2.59
CA PHE A 142 -1.37 -4.83 1.84
C PHE A 142 -2.73 -5.15 1.22
N ARG A 143 -3.85 -4.81 1.87
CA ARG A 143 -5.18 -5.00 1.29
C ARG A 143 -5.36 -4.18 0.01
N TRP A 144 -5.00 -2.90 0.04
CA TRP A 144 -5.11 -2.03 -1.14
C TRP A 144 -4.07 -2.38 -2.21
N LEU A 145 -2.86 -2.75 -1.81
CA LEU A 145 -1.83 -3.23 -2.72
C LEU A 145 -2.25 -4.51 -3.46
N ARG A 146 -2.93 -5.45 -2.78
CA ARG A 146 -3.49 -6.64 -3.41
C ARG A 146 -4.54 -6.28 -4.45
N LEU A 147 -5.45 -5.37 -4.14
CA LEU A 147 -6.44 -4.88 -5.10
C LEU A 147 -5.77 -4.21 -6.30
N ALA A 148 -4.79 -3.35 -6.06
CA ALA A 148 -4.02 -2.67 -7.10
C ALA A 148 -3.32 -3.68 -8.02
N LEU A 149 -2.68 -4.70 -7.44
CA LEU A 149 -1.99 -5.73 -8.22
C LEU A 149 -2.95 -6.54 -9.10
N LEU A 150 -4.11 -6.92 -8.55
CA LEU A 150 -5.13 -7.65 -9.30
C LEU A 150 -5.72 -6.79 -10.43
N ALA A 151 -6.02 -5.53 -10.15
CA ALA A 151 -6.49 -4.59 -11.18
C ALA A 151 -5.42 -4.39 -12.27
N TRP A 152 -4.15 -4.21 -11.88
CA TRP A 152 -3.05 -4.04 -12.82
C TRP A 152 -2.88 -5.26 -13.71
N ALA A 153 -2.92 -6.47 -13.13
CA ALA A 153 -2.82 -7.72 -13.88
C ALA A 153 -3.96 -7.85 -14.91
N ASN A 154 -5.19 -7.52 -14.52
CA ASN A 154 -6.32 -7.49 -15.45
C ASN A 154 -6.12 -6.47 -16.58
N GLY A 155 -5.62 -5.27 -16.27
CA GLY A 155 -5.30 -4.27 -17.28
C GLY A 155 -4.20 -4.72 -18.24
N ALA A 156 -3.15 -5.38 -17.73
CA ALA A 156 -2.10 -5.96 -18.57
C ALA A 156 -2.64 -7.06 -19.48
N THR A 157 -3.52 -7.94 -18.99
CA THR A 157 -4.21 -8.94 -19.81
C THR A 157 -5.08 -8.29 -20.88
N GLY A 158 -5.84 -7.24 -20.54
CA GLY A 158 -6.64 -6.50 -21.51
C GLY A 158 -5.80 -5.88 -22.63
N LEU A 159 -4.66 -5.26 -22.28
CA LEU A 159 -3.74 -4.75 -23.28
C LEU A 159 -3.11 -5.87 -24.13
N PHE A 160 -2.79 -7.01 -23.53
CA PHE A 160 -2.28 -8.17 -24.28
C PHE A 160 -3.32 -8.71 -25.27
N VAL A 161 -4.58 -8.85 -24.85
CA VAL A 161 -5.70 -9.23 -25.72
C VAL A 161 -5.89 -8.19 -26.82
N TRP A 162 -5.79 -6.90 -26.51
CA TRP A 162 -5.81 -5.83 -27.51
C TRP A 162 -4.75 -6.07 -28.59
N PHE A 163 -3.49 -6.34 -28.21
CA PHE A 163 -2.42 -6.62 -29.17
C PHE A 163 -2.66 -7.85 -30.05
N LEU A 164 -3.34 -8.87 -29.53
CA LEU A 164 -3.68 -10.06 -30.30
C LEU A 164 -4.82 -9.81 -31.30
N LEU A 165 -5.74 -8.89 -30.97
CA LEU A 165 -6.92 -8.60 -31.77
C LEU A 165 -6.72 -7.40 -32.72
N SER A 166 -5.82 -6.48 -32.40
CA SER A 166 -5.48 -5.33 -33.23
C SER A 166 -4.67 -5.81 -34.44
N PRO A 167 -5.05 -5.42 -35.67
CA PRO A 167 -4.33 -5.79 -36.88
C PRO A 167 -2.93 -5.18 -36.98
#